data_AF-A0A8R1EQT8-F1
#
_entry.id   AF-A0A8R1EQT8-F1
#
_cell.length_a   1.000
_cell.length_b   1.000
_cell.length_c   1.000
_cell.angle_alpha   90.00
_cell.angle_beta   90.00
_cell.angle_gamma   90.00
#
_symmetry.space_group_name_H-M   'P 1'
#
loop_
_entity.id
_entity.type
_entity.pdbx_description
1 polymer ?
#
loop_
_entity_poly.entity_id
_entity_poly.type
_entity_poly.pdbx_seq_one_letter_code
_entity_poly.pdbx_strand_id
1 'polypeptide(L)'
;MRRLIGRRGAPKSIISDNAPAFSLGYAMINADIQSMINSSQTLTSYLASKEIEVRQITPFAPWQGGVYERIVAIVKNMFFKTIGNNQFSYIEVESLLIECEGIINSRPITTNPISISDTEAIRPIDFMLPLTELSLPNGVITANNTNSSITERQTRKYLESLNATRQKLWDEFYNELYTGKKAPTYKNRAHNSEVPKIGLVVLVETPLVPRYRWPLGRITELIKSSDGKTRSVTIKCKNKLIQRAVNQLIPLELTQ
;
A
#
# COMPACT_ATOMS: atom_id res chain seq x y z
N MET A 1 -0.43 11.11 -8.58
CA MET A 1 1.02 11.24 -8.82
C MET A 1 1.59 12.61 -8.49
N ARG A 2 1.17 13.73 -9.13
CA ARG A 2 1.73 15.07 -8.84
C ARG A 2 1.75 15.45 -7.35
N ARG A 3 0.63 15.24 -6.63
CA ARG A 3 0.54 15.48 -5.17
C ARG A 3 1.54 14.65 -4.35
N LEU A 4 1.74 13.38 -4.72
CA LEU A 4 2.70 12.49 -4.06
C LEU A 4 4.13 13.00 -4.26
N ILE A 5 4.51 13.31 -5.50
CA ILE A 5 5.84 13.81 -5.85
C ILE A 5 6.12 15.15 -5.16
N GLY A 6 5.14 16.05 -5.14
CA GLY A 6 5.28 17.34 -4.45
C GLY A 6 5.47 17.21 -2.94
N ARG A 7 4.91 16.17 -2.30
CA ARG A 7 5.02 15.95 -0.84
C ARG A 7 6.22 15.09 -0.43
N ARG A 8 6.61 14.11 -1.24
CA ARG A 8 7.55 13.03 -0.86
C ARG A 8 8.75 12.89 -1.81
N GLY A 9 8.80 13.68 -2.88
CA GLY A 9 9.79 13.53 -3.94
C GLY A 9 9.40 12.48 -4.99
N ALA A 10 10.12 12.46 -6.11
CA ALA A 10 9.87 11.52 -7.20
C ALA A 10 10.42 10.13 -6.86
N PRO A 11 9.58 9.07 -6.84
CA PRO A 11 10.06 7.71 -6.59
C PRO A 11 10.85 7.18 -7.79
N LYS A 12 11.80 6.29 -7.54
CA LYS A 12 12.52 5.55 -8.60
C LYS A 12 11.63 4.48 -9.26
N SER A 13 10.79 3.82 -8.46
CA SER A 13 9.91 2.75 -8.94
C SER A 13 8.58 2.75 -8.21
N ILE A 14 7.53 2.27 -8.87
CA ILE A 14 6.18 2.11 -8.32
C ILE A 14 5.75 0.66 -8.49
N ILE A 15 5.19 0.07 -7.43
CA ILE A 15 4.56 -1.25 -7.49
C ILE A 15 3.04 -1.06 -7.43
N SER A 16 2.29 -1.66 -8.35
CA SER A 16 0.83 -1.57 -8.40
C SER A 16 0.18 -2.89 -8.80
N ASP A 17 -1.16 -2.96 -8.69
CA ASP A 17 -1.91 -4.00 -9.36
C ASP A 17 -2.03 -3.77 -10.88
N ASN A 18 -2.69 -4.69 -11.56
CA ASN A 18 -2.96 -4.64 -13.00
C ASN A 18 -4.29 -3.94 -13.33
N ALA A 19 -4.83 -3.08 -12.45
CA ALA A 19 -6.08 -2.40 -12.75
C ALA A 19 -5.92 -1.52 -14.01
N PRO A 20 -6.89 -1.51 -14.93
CA PRO A 20 -6.78 -0.78 -16.20
C PRO A 20 -6.47 0.71 -16.03
N ALA A 21 -7.00 1.33 -14.97
CA ALA A 21 -6.75 2.74 -14.65
C ALA A 21 -5.26 3.02 -14.37
N PHE A 22 -4.56 2.11 -13.68
CA PHE A 22 -3.13 2.24 -13.44
C PHE A 22 -2.33 2.04 -14.73
N SER A 23 -2.61 0.96 -15.47
CA SER A 23 -1.91 0.68 -16.74
C SER A 23 -2.02 1.87 -17.71
N LEU A 24 -3.22 2.44 -17.86
CA LEU A 24 -3.44 3.62 -18.69
C LEU A 24 -2.70 4.85 -18.15
N GLY A 25 -2.82 5.12 -16.84
CA GLY A 25 -2.16 6.26 -16.22
C GLY A 25 -0.63 6.23 -16.37
N TYR A 26 -0.01 5.07 -16.23
CA TYR A 26 1.44 4.91 -16.43
C TYR A 26 1.84 5.10 -17.89
N ALA A 27 1.06 4.55 -18.83
CA ALA A 27 1.31 4.74 -20.26
C ALA A 27 1.23 6.22 -20.65
N MET A 28 0.24 6.96 -20.14
CA MET A 28 0.09 8.40 -20.38
C MET A 28 1.26 9.19 -19.79
N ILE A 29 1.64 8.93 -18.53
CA ILE A 29 2.76 9.64 -17.87
C ILE A 29 4.06 9.43 -18.64
N ASN A 30 4.34 8.19 -19.06
CA ASN A 30 5.57 7.90 -19.77
C ASN A 30 5.56 8.49 -21.19
N ALA A 31 4.42 8.47 -21.89
CA ALA A 31 4.27 9.13 -23.19
C ALA A 31 4.49 10.65 -23.09
N ASP A 32 3.93 11.30 -22.07
CA ASP A 32 4.12 12.73 -21.81
C ASP A 32 5.60 13.06 -21.55
N ILE A 33 6.27 12.26 -20.72
CA ILE A 33 7.72 12.39 -20.44
C ILE A 33 8.53 12.28 -21.74
N GLN A 34 8.26 11.26 -22.56
CA GLN A 34 8.97 11.04 -23.82
C GLN A 34 8.73 12.16 -24.85
N SER A 35 7.51 12.72 -24.90
CA SER A 35 7.22 13.85 -25.79
C SER A 35 7.93 15.14 -25.36
N MET A 36 7.97 15.44 -24.06
CA MET A 36 8.65 16.62 -23.51
C MET A 36 10.18 16.52 -23.57
N ILE A 37 10.71 15.30 -23.53
CA ILE A 37 12.14 15.03 -23.69
C ILE A 37 12.69 15.62 -25.00
N ASN A 38 11.90 15.75 -26.06
CA ASN A 38 12.38 16.25 -27.35
C ASN A 38 12.47 17.79 -27.45
N SER A 39 12.14 18.53 -26.37
CA SER A 39 12.03 20.00 -26.42
C SER A 39 13.31 20.76 -26.02
N SER A 40 14.22 20.16 -25.26
CA SER A 40 15.47 20.81 -24.82
C SER A 40 16.44 19.79 -24.22
N GLN A 41 17.71 19.80 -24.65
CA GLN A 41 18.74 18.83 -24.23
C GLN A 41 18.91 18.71 -22.70
N THR A 42 18.83 19.81 -21.95
CA THR A 42 18.95 19.79 -20.48
C THR A 42 17.70 19.20 -19.82
N LEU A 43 16.53 19.49 -20.38
CA LEU A 43 15.24 18.93 -19.95
C LEU A 43 15.14 17.43 -20.30
N THR A 44 15.66 17.04 -21.46
CA THR A 44 15.82 15.65 -21.91
C THR A 44 16.55 14.82 -20.86
N SER A 45 17.77 15.25 -20.48
CA SER A 45 18.59 14.52 -19.52
C SER A 45 17.96 14.47 -18.14
N TYR A 46 17.29 15.55 -17.70
CA TYR A 46 16.57 15.59 -16.43
C TYR A 46 15.38 14.62 -16.42
N LEU A 47 14.52 14.66 -17.44
CA LEU A 47 13.33 13.82 -17.54
C LEU A 47 13.67 12.35 -17.76
N ALA A 48 14.68 12.03 -18.57
CA ALA A 48 15.18 10.67 -18.76
C ALA A 48 15.73 10.09 -17.44
N SER A 49 16.40 10.91 -16.61
CA SER A 49 16.87 10.48 -15.28
C SER A 49 15.74 10.21 -14.27
N LYS A 50 14.52 10.65 -14.59
CA LYS A 50 13.32 10.56 -13.75
C LYS A 50 12.28 9.58 -14.27
N GLU A 51 12.60 8.76 -15.26
CA GLU A 51 11.69 7.70 -15.70
C GLU A 51 11.35 6.79 -14.51
N ILE A 52 10.05 6.69 -14.22
CA ILE A 52 9.55 5.94 -13.08
C ILE A 52 9.38 4.50 -13.52
N GLU A 53 10.14 3.57 -12.93
CA GLU A 53 9.99 2.16 -13.23
C GLU A 53 8.68 1.63 -12.62
N VAL A 54 7.71 1.29 -13.46
CA VAL A 54 6.43 0.72 -13.02
C VAL A 54 6.52 -0.80 -13.05
N ARG A 55 6.29 -1.42 -11.89
CA ARG A 55 6.25 -2.88 -11.72
C ARG A 55 4.85 -3.31 -11.31
N GLN A 56 4.16 -4.01 -12.19
CA GLN A 56 2.85 -4.55 -11.85
C GLN A 56 3.00 -5.94 -11.20
N ILE A 57 2.17 -6.23 -10.21
CA ILE A 57 2.14 -7.58 -9.61
C ILE A 57 1.68 -8.62 -10.63
N THR A 58 1.92 -9.89 -10.34
CA THR A 58 1.49 -10.98 -11.22
C THR A 58 -0.05 -10.97 -11.31
N PRO A 59 -0.65 -11.07 -12.51
CA PRO A 59 -2.09 -11.18 -12.65
C PRO A 59 -2.66 -12.31 -11.80
N PHE A 60 -3.80 -12.05 -11.15
CA PHE A 60 -4.46 -12.98 -10.23
C PHE A 60 -3.63 -13.34 -8.98
N ALA A 61 -2.58 -12.59 -8.64
CA ALA A 61 -1.79 -12.78 -7.43
C ALA A 61 -1.97 -11.65 -6.39
N PRO A 62 -3.20 -11.43 -5.86
CA PRO A 62 -3.50 -10.27 -5.01
C PRO A 62 -2.65 -10.21 -3.72
N TRP A 63 -2.23 -11.36 -3.19
CA TRP A 63 -1.38 -11.40 -1.99
C TRP A 63 -0.03 -10.69 -2.18
N GLN A 64 0.47 -10.52 -3.41
CA GLN A 64 1.67 -9.72 -3.67
C GLN A 64 1.45 -8.24 -3.32
N GLY A 65 0.20 -7.78 -3.32
CA GLY A 65 -0.22 -6.44 -2.93
C GLY A 65 -0.72 -6.32 -1.48
N GLY A 66 -0.69 -7.40 -0.71
CA GLY A 66 -1.35 -7.46 0.60
C GLY A 66 -0.88 -6.41 1.62
N VAL A 67 0.34 -5.89 1.47
CA VAL A 67 0.86 -4.81 2.34
C VAL A 67 0.08 -3.52 2.16
N TYR A 68 -0.06 -3.03 0.91
CA TYR A 68 -0.81 -1.80 0.66
C TYR A 68 -2.31 -2.01 0.85
N GLU A 69 -2.85 -3.20 0.55
CA GLU A 69 -4.26 -3.52 0.79
C GLU A 69 -4.60 -3.47 2.29
N ARG A 70 -3.72 -4.01 3.14
CA ARG A 70 -3.87 -3.95 4.59
C ARG A 70 -3.84 -2.51 5.10
N ILE A 71 -2.91 -1.69 4.60
CA ILE A 71 -2.85 -0.28 4.97
C ILE A 71 -4.12 0.46 4.53
N VAL A 72 -4.60 0.21 3.31
CA VAL A 72 -5.86 0.80 2.81
C VAL A 72 -7.05 0.37 3.67
N ALA A 73 -7.11 -0.90 4.09
CA ALA A 73 -8.15 -1.38 4.99
C ALA A 73 -8.14 -0.63 6.33
N ILE A 74 -6.95 -0.47 6.94
CA ILE A 74 -6.77 0.29 8.18
C ILE A 74 -7.25 1.74 8.02
N VAL A 75 -6.79 2.42 6.96
CA VAL A 75 -7.23 3.80 6.67
C VAL A 75 -8.76 3.88 6.58
N LYS A 76 -9.38 3.00 5.80
CA LYS A 76 -10.83 2.99 5.62
C LYS A 76 -11.56 2.72 6.93
N ASN A 77 -11.12 1.73 7.70
CA ASN A 77 -11.75 1.35 8.96
C ASN A 77 -11.72 2.51 9.96
N MET A 78 -10.55 3.09 10.20
CA MET A 78 -10.40 4.28 11.05
C MET A 78 -11.29 5.43 10.59
N PHE A 79 -11.21 5.75 9.29
CA PHE A 79 -11.88 6.90 8.70
C PHE A 79 -13.40 6.77 8.74
N PHE A 80 -13.95 5.66 8.24
CA PHE A 80 -15.41 5.46 8.16
C PHE A 80 -16.06 5.25 9.52
N LYS A 81 -15.38 4.57 10.46
CA LYS A 81 -15.91 4.43 11.83
C LYS A 81 -15.90 5.73 12.61
N THR A 82 -14.91 6.60 12.35
CA THR A 82 -14.84 7.91 13.03
C THR A 82 -15.86 8.91 12.48
N ILE A 83 -16.06 8.93 11.15
CA ILE A 83 -17.03 9.81 10.51
C ILE A 83 -18.46 9.37 10.81
N GLY A 84 -18.74 8.07 10.77
CA GLY A 84 -20.09 7.54 10.93
C GLY A 84 -21.07 8.16 9.93
N ASN A 85 -22.14 8.76 10.45
CA ASN A 85 -23.17 9.43 9.64
C ASN A 85 -22.99 10.95 9.55
N ASN A 86 -21.87 11.49 10.04
CA ASN A 86 -21.62 12.92 10.03
C ASN A 86 -21.27 13.42 8.62
N GLN A 87 -21.71 14.63 8.29
CA GLN A 87 -21.35 15.30 7.05
C GLN A 87 -20.17 16.24 7.29
N PHE A 88 -19.15 16.13 6.44
CA PHE A 88 -17.96 16.96 6.48
C PHE A 88 -17.78 17.64 5.13
N SER A 89 -17.27 18.86 5.14
CA SER A 89 -16.80 19.55 3.95
C SER A 89 -15.57 18.86 3.35
N TYR A 90 -15.23 19.18 2.11
CA TYR A 90 -14.03 18.66 1.46
C TYR A 90 -12.75 18.90 2.27
N ILE A 91 -12.60 20.10 2.82
CA ILE A 91 -11.41 20.50 3.59
C ILE A 91 -11.31 19.71 4.89
N GLU A 92 -12.46 19.45 5.54
CA GLU A 92 -12.52 18.64 6.76
C GLU A 92 -12.18 17.18 6.48
N VAL A 93 -12.70 16.62 5.38
CA VAL A 93 -12.34 15.28 4.92
C VAL A 93 -10.84 15.18 4.61
N GLU A 94 -10.28 16.16 3.90
CA GLU A 94 -8.86 16.21 3.59
C GLU A 94 -8.01 16.29 4.87
N SER A 95 -8.41 17.11 5.83
CA SER A 95 -7.75 17.22 7.13
C SER A 95 -7.80 15.90 7.91
N LEU A 96 -8.95 15.24 7.97
CA LEU A 96 -9.09 13.93 8.62
C LEU A 96 -8.23 12.84 7.95
N LEU A 97 -8.08 12.88 6.62
CA LEU A 97 -7.19 11.97 5.91
C LEU A 97 -5.71 12.24 6.20
N ILE A 98 -5.33 13.51 6.35
CA ILE A 98 -3.97 13.89 6.77
C ILE A 98 -3.70 13.41 8.21
N GLU A 99 -4.68 13.53 9.10
CA GLU A 99 -4.58 12.98 10.47
C GLU A 99 -4.43 11.45 10.44
N CYS A 100 -5.23 10.74 9.63
CA CYS A 100 -5.06 9.29 9.43
C CYS A 100 -3.66 8.93 8.92
N GLU A 101 -3.12 9.71 7.96
CA GLU A 101 -1.76 9.56 7.45
C GLU A 101 -0.73 9.74 8.58
N GLY A 102 -0.91 10.76 9.42
CA GLY A 102 -0.06 11.04 10.59
C GLY A 102 -0.04 9.90 11.59
N ILE A 103 -1.22 9.38 11.96
CA ILE A 103 -1.38 8.27 12.90
C ILE A 103 -0.68 7.00 12.37
N ILE A 104 -0.98 6.61 11.14
CA ILE A 104 -0.40 5.42 10.52
C ILE A 104 1.12 5.54 10.41
N ASN A 105 1.64 6.71 10.06
CA ASN A 105 3.09 6.92 9.91
C ASN A 105 3.82 7.11 11.24
N SER A 106 3.10 7.39 12.33
CA SER A 106 3.63 7.48 13.70
C SER A 106 3.57 6.15 14.45
N ARG A 107 2.97 5.10 13.86
CA ARG A 107 2.83 3.80 14.52
C ARG A 107 4.20 3.17 14.80
N PRO A 108 4.44 2.58 15.98
CA PRO A 108 5.68 1.86 16.25
C PRO A 108 5.77 0.58 15.42
N ILE A 109 6.91 0.36 14.76
CA ILE A 109 7.27 -0.90 14.07
C ILE A 109 8.16 -1.75 14.97
N THR A 110 8.97 -1.13 15.84
CA THR A 110 9.75 -1.81 16.87
C THR A 110 9.07 -1.71 18.24
N THR A 111 9.63 -2.40 19.23
CA THR A 111 9.19 -2.31 20.61
C THR A 111 9.28 -0.88 21.13
N ASN A 112 8.27 -0.47 21.89
CA ASN A 112 8.32 0.80 22.60
C ASN A 112 9.40 0.77 23.69
N PRO A 113 10.08 1.91 23.93
CA PRO A 113 11.02 2.02 25.04
C PRO A 113 10.30 1.82 26.37
N ILE A 114 10.90 1.05 27.27
CA ILE A 114 10.39 0.77 28.62
C ILE A 114 11.22 1.56 29.65
N SER A 115 12.52 1.70 29.40
CA SER A 115 13.48 2.48 30.20
C SER A 115 13.90 3.76 29.49
N ILE A 116 14.37 4.75 30.24
CA ILE A 116 15.02 5.98 29.73
C ILE A 116 16.26 5.67 28.87
N SER A 117 16.90 4.53 29.10
CA SER A 117 18.06 4.07 28.30
C SER A 117 17.68 3.46 26.95
N ASP A 118 16.38 3.17 26.74
CA ASP A 118 15.94 2.45 25.55
C ASP A 118 15.85 3.40 24.35
N THR A 119 16.14 2.87 23.17
CA THR A 119 15.97 3.62 21.92
C THR A 119 14.48 3.83 21.65
N GLU A 120 14.14 5.00 21.11
CA GLU A 120 12.77 5.26 20.66
C GLU A 120 12.32 4.22 19.63
N ALA A 121 11.01 3.95 19.63
CA ALA A 121 10.44 3.03 18.66
C ALA A 121 10.58 3.59 17.25
N ILE A 122 11.10 2.78 16.33
CA ILE A 122 11.18 3.13 14.91
C ILE A 122 9.77 3.12 14.33
N ARG A 123 9.39 4.21 13.66
CA ARG A 123 8.10 4.42 13.00
C ARG A 123 8.29 4.47 11.49
N PRO A 124 7.23 4.26 10.68
CA PRO A 124 7.31 4.37 9.23
C PRO A 124 7.85 5.73 8.75
N ILE A 125 7.50 6.82 9.44
CA ILE A 125 7.99 8.15 9.07
C ILE A 125 9.51 8.26 9.22
N ASP A 126 10.13 7.53 10.15
CA ASP A 126 11.56 7.68 10.44
C ASP A 126 12.44 7.20 9.28
N PHE A 127 11.92 6.39 8.36
CA PHE A 127 12.61 6.01 7.12
C PHE A 127 12.65 7.14 6.08
N MET A 128 11.71 8.09 6.15
CA MET A 128 11.60 9.22 5.23
C MET A 128 12.16 10.49 5.85
N LEU A 129 11.78 10.76 7.10
CA LEU A 129 12.09 11.95 7.88
C LEU A 129 12.29 11.53 9.36
N PRO A 130 13.52 11.16 9.75
CA PRO A 130 13.84 10.78 11.13
C PRO A 130 13.45 11.87 12.13
N LEU A 131 13.01 11.47 13.32
CA LEU A 131 12.70 12.37 14.46
C LEU A 131 11.61 13.41 14.18
N THR A 132 10.81 13.23 13.13
CA THR A 132 9.70 14.14 12.84
C THR A 132 8.53 13.87 13.77
N GLU A 133 7.94 14.94 14.29
CA GLU A 133 6.67 14.90 15.00
C GLU A 133 5.53 15.18 14.01
N LEU A 134 4.66 14.19 13.80
CA LEU A 134 3.51 14.30 12.89
C LEU A 134 2.23 14.74 13.58
N SER A 135 2.28 15.00 14.89
CA SER A 135 1.15 15.42 15.69
C SER A 135 1.50 16.66 16.49
N LEU A 136 0.56 17.61 16.58
CA LEU A 136 0.66 18.70 17.54
C LEU A 136 0.54 18.16 18.97
N PRO A 137 1.29 18.70 19.95
CA PRO A 137 1.13 18.34 21.35
C PRO A 137 -0.33 18.55 21.77
N ASN A 138 -0.96 17.52 22.33
CA ASN A 138 -2.31 17.59 22.87
C ASN A 138 -2.27 18.27 24.24
N GLY A 139 -1.76 19.49 24.31
CA GLY A 139 -1.99 20.35 25.45
C GLY A 139 -3.40 20.89 25.32
N VAL A 140 -4.32 20.43 26.17
CA VAL A 140 -5.54 21.19 26.43
C VAL A 140 -5.06 22.51 27.04
N ILE A 141 -4.78 23.51 26.20
CA ILE A 141 -4.60 24.87 26.68
C ILE A 141 -6.01 25.32 27.04
N THR A 142 -6.46 24.94 28.24
CA THR A 142 -7.61 25.54 28.91
C THR A 142 -7.20 26.96 29.28
N ALA A 143 -6.95 27.81 28.29
CA ALA A 143 -6.89 29.24 28.50
C ALA A 143 -8.33 29.63 28.83
N ASN A 144 -8.63 29.71 30.12
CA ASN A 144 -9.81 30.35 30.67
C ASN A 144 -9.72 31.86 30.38
N ASN A 145 -9.70 32.24 29.10
CA ASN A 145 -9.72 33.61 28.65
C ASN A 145 -11.17 34.08 28.66
N THR A 146 -11.55 34.64 29.80
CA THR A 146 -12.84 35.29 30.06
C THR A 146 -13.13 36.42 29.06
N ASN A 147 -12.10 36.99 28.41
CA ASN A 147 -12.18 38.08 27.44
C ASN A 147 -12.01 37.65 25.96
N SER A 148 -12.36 36.41 25.61
CA SER A 148 -12.29 35.94 24.21
C SER A 148 -13.40 36.52 23.33
N SER A 149 -13.04 36.94 22.11
CA SER A 149 -14.01 37.41 21.10
C SER A 149 -14.96 36.29 20.66
N ILE A 150 -16.13 36.63 20.07
CA ILE A 150 -17.11 35.64 19.58
C ILE A 150 -16.45 34.70 18.55
N THR A 151 -15.66 35.25 17.63
CA THR A 151 -14.92 34.50 16.62
C THR A 151 -13.92 33.53 17.26
N GLU A 152 -13.13 33.99 18.23
CA GLU A 152 -12.17 33.14 18.95
C GLU A 152 -12.86 31.97 19.68
N ARG A 153 -14.02 32.22 20.30
CA ARG A 153 -14.82 31.18 20.96
C ARG A 153 -15.33 30.13 19.96
N GLN A 154 -15.83 30.57 18.81
CA GLN A 154 -16.29 29.67 17.75
C GLN A 154 -15.14 28.84 17.19
N THR A 155 -13.99 29.46 16.93
CA THR A 155 -12.79 28.76 16.47
C THR A 155 -12.30 27.73 17.49
N ARG A 156 -12.25 28.06 18.79
CA ARG A 156 -11.85 27.09 19.83
C ARG A 156 -12.80 25.91 19.92
N LYS A 157 -14.12 26.14 19.91
CA LYS A 157 -15.11 25.05 19.89
C LYS A 157 -14.93 24.13 18.67
N TYR A 158 -14.64 24.72 17.52
CA TYR A 158 -14.35 23.97 16.31
C TYR A 158 -13.08 23.11 16.45
N LEU A 159 -11.99 23.69 16.97
CA LEU A 159 -10.74 22.97 17.23
C LEU A 159 -10.90 21.86 18.27
N GLU A 160 -11.70 22.08 19.32
CA GLU A 160 -12.06 21.06 20.30
C GLU A 160 -12.81 19.88 19.64
N SER A 161 -13.75 20.17 18.75
CA SER A 161 -14.47 19.15 17.99
C SER A 161 -13.53 18.34 17.07
N LEU A 162 -12.60 19.01 16.40
CA LEU A 162 -11.58 18.35 15.59
C LEU A 162 -10.65 17.47 16.45
N ASN A 163 -10.21 17.97 17.61
CA ASN A 163 -9.40 17.20 18.54
C ASN A 163 -10.13 15.96 19.07
N ALA A 164 -11.42 16.07 19.40
CA ALA A 164 -12.23 14.94 19.80
C ALA A 164 -12.35 13.90 18.67
N THR A 165 -12.44 14.35 17.42
CA THR A 165 -12.50 13.47 16.25
C THR A 165 -11.17 12.77 16.02
N ARG A 166 -10.04 13.48 16.19
CA ARG A 166 -8.71 12.90 16.13
C ARG A 166 -8.46 11.87 17.22
N GLN A 167 -8.93 12.10 18.45
CA GLN A 167 -8.86 11.11 19.53
C GLN A 167 -9.58 9.82 19.14
N LYS A 168 -10.78 9.93 18.54
CA LYS A 168 -11.53 8.77 18.04
C LYS A 168 -10.78 8.02 16.92
N LEU A 169 -10.13 8.74 16.00
CA LEU A 169 -9.28 8.11 14.97
C LEU A 169 -8.17 7.28 15.63
N TRP A 170 -7.52 7.83 16.65
CA TRP A 170 -6.47 7.14 17.39
C TRP A 170 -6.99 5.90 18.12
N ASP A 171 -8.14 6.00 18.78
CA ASP A 171 -8.74 4.88 19.49
C ASP A 171 -9.12 3.75 18.53
N GLU A 172 -9.68 4.09 17.36
CA GLU A 172 -10.02 3.09 16.34
C GLU A 172 -8.78 2.43 15.75
N PHE A 173 -7.74 3.22 15.46
CA PHE A 173 -6.44 2.69 15.02
C PHE A 173 -5.87 1.70 16.04
N TYR A 174 -5.81 2.12 17.30
CA TYR A 174 -5.29 1.32 18.40
C TYR A 174 -6.07 0.02 18.55
N ASN A 175 -7.39 0.09 18.50
CA ASN A 175 -8.23 -1.09 18.55
C ASN A 175 -7.93 -2.03 17.37
N GLU A 176 -7.88 -1.54 16.14
CA GLU A 176 -7.55 -2.38 14.98
C GLU A 176 -6.16 -3.03 15.09
N LEU A 177 -5.16 -2.27 15.55
CA LEU A 177 -3.78 -2.73 15.69
C LEU A 177 -3.62 -3.80 16.80
N TYR A 178 -4.22 -3.58 17.97
CA TYR A 178 -3.99 -4.40 19.16
C TYR A 178 -5.08 -5.46 19.43
N THR A 179 -6.32 -5.27 18.99
CA THR A 179 -7.34 -6.35 18.98
C THR A 179 -7.14 -7.30 17.79
N GLY A 180 -6.39 -6.88 16.77
CA GLY A 180 -5.90 -7.70 15.66
C GLY A 180 -4.92 -8.82 16.05
N LYS A 181 -4.66 -9.08 17.35
CA LYS A 181 -3.86 -10.22 17.86
C LYS A 181 -4.36 -11.61 17.42
N LYS A 182 -5.50 -11.71 16.72
CA LYS A 182 -5.79 -12.85 15.83
C LYS A 182 -5.09 -12.65 14.49
N ALA A 183 -3.77 -12.47 14.49
CA ALA A 183 -3.01 -12.58 13.25
C ALA A 183 -3.34 -13.96 12.66
N PRO A 184 -3.82 -14.06 11.40
CA PRO A 184 -4.09 -15.37 10.82
C PRO A 184 -2.81 -16.18 10.93
N THR A 185 -2.89 -17.31 11.62
CA THR A 185 -1.82 -18.30 11.66
C THR A 185 -1.66 -18.82 10.25
N TYR A 186 -0.68 -18.27 9.53
CA TYR A 186 -0.37 -18.74 8.19
C TYR A 186 0.13 -20.18 8.32
N LYS A 187 -0.55 -21.11 7.67
CA LYS A 187 -0.04 -22.48 7.56
C LYS A 187 1.26 -22.40 6.76
N ASN A 188 2.39 -22.71 7.40
CA ASN A 188 3.73 -22.68 6.81
C ASN A 188 3.98 -23.76 5.74
N ARG A 189 2.95 -24.51 5.34
CA ARG A 189 3.09 -25.59 4.36
C ARG A 189 2.57 -25.12 3.01
N ALA A 190 3.46 -25.15 2.01
CA ALA A 190 3.02 -25.18 0.63
C ALA A 190 2.10 -26.39 0.43
N HIS A 191 0.99 -26.22 -0.30
CA HIS A 191 0.07 -27.31 -0.59
C HIS A 191 0.71 -28.41 -1.46
N ASN A 192 1.86 -28.13 -2.10
CA ASN A 192 2.65 -29.06 -2.89
C ASN A 192 4.15 -28.82 -2.66
N SER A 193 4.95 -29.90 -2.67
CA SER A 193 6.41 -29.86 -2.51
C SER A 193 7.17 -29.85 -3.83
N GLU A 194 6.50 -30.05 -4.97
CA GLU A 194 7.15 -30.01 -6.28
C GLU A 194 7.61 -28.59 -6.65
N VAL A 195 8.87 -28.49 -7.07
CA VAL A 195 9.48 -27.23 -7.49
C VAL A 195 9.15 -26.99 -8.97
N PRO A 196 8.65 -25.80 -9.36
CA PRO A 196 8.35 -25.50 -10.75
C PRO A 196 9.63 -25.55 -11.60
N LYS A 197 9.58 -26.30 -12.71
CA LYS A 197 10.66 -26.46 -13.68
C LYS A 197 10.22 -26.00 -15.06
N ILE A 198 11.19 -25.52 -15.86
CA ILE A 198 10.94 -25.20 -17.26
C ILE A 198 10.54 -26.48 -17.99
N GLY A 199 9.50 -26.39 -18.81
CA GLY A 199 8.97 -27.51 -19.59
C GLY A 199 7.89 -28.31 -18.87
N LEU A 200 7.66 -28.11 -17.57
CA LEU A 200 6.62 -28.81 -16.80
C LEU A 200 5.22 -28.43 -17.30
N VAL A 201 4.34 -29.43 -17.45
CA VAL A 201 2.93 -29.23 -17.80
C VAL A 201 2.09 -29.18 -16.53
N VAL A 202 1.28 -28.13 -16.41
CA VAL A 202 0.49 -27.82 -15.21
C VAL A 202 -0.93 -27.43 -15.60
N LEU A 203 -1.90 -27.73 -14.72
CA LEU A 203 -3.23 -27.12 -14.78
C LEU A 203 -3.16 -25.72 -14.18
N VAL A 204 -3.84 -24.78 -14.81
CA VAL A 204 -3.88 -23.38 -14.38
C VAL A 204 -5.21 -23.09 -13.70
N GLU A 205 -5.17 -22.85 -12.40
CA GLU A 205 -6.34 -22.45 -11.64
C GLU A 205 -6.96 -21.18 -12.25
N THR A 206 -8.23 -21.29 -12.62
CA THR A 206 -8.99 -20.19 -13.19
C THR A 206 -10.17 -19.90 -12.27
N PRO A 207 -10.26 -18.69 -11.68
CA PRO A 207 -11.37 -18.32 -10.81
C PRO A 207 -12.72 -18.50 -11.52
N LEU A 208 -13.73 -18.94 -10.77
CA LEU A 208 -15.11 -19.12 -11.27
C LEU A 208 -15.27 -20.18 -12.38
N VAL A 209 -14.24 -20.98 -12.66
CA VAL A 209 -14.28 -22.08 -13.63
C VAL A 209 -14.13 -23.41 -12.88
N PRO A 210 -15.01 -24.41 -13.12
CA PRO A 210 -14.86 -25.74 -12.54
C PRO A 210 -13.50 -26.38 -12.88
N ARG A 211 -12.91 -27.11 -11.92
CA ARG A 211 -11.57 -27.70 -12.03
C ARG A 211 -11.31 -28.48 -13.33
N TYR A 212 -12.29 -29.26 -13.80
CA TYR A 212 -12.16 -30.07 -15.02
C TYR A 212 -12.07 -29.24 -16.32
N ARG A 213 -12.34 -27.93 -16.27
CA ARG A 213 -12.19 -27.00 -17.39
C ARG A 213 -10.97 -26.10 -17.26
N TRP A 214 -10.13 -26.30 -16.24
CA TRP A 214 -8.90 -25.54 -16.12
C TRP A 214 -7.96 -25.82 -17.30
N PRO A 215 -7.41 -24.77 -17.93
CA PRO A 215 -6.55 -24.95 -19.09
C PRO A 215 -5.22 -25.57 -18.68
N LEU A 216 -4.67 -26.41 -19.56
CA LEU A 216 -3.31 -26.89 -19.48
C LEU A 216 -2.35 -25.80 -19.99
N GLY A 217 -1.25 -25.63 -19.26
CA GLY A 217 -0.15 -24.75 -19.60
C GLY A 217 1.19 -25.44 -19.47
N ARG A 218 2.16 -25.06 -20.30
CA ARG A 218 3.56 -25.47 -20.16
C ARG A 218 4.39 -24.31 -19.63
N ILE A 219 5.16 -24.54 -18.57
CA ILE A 219 6.07 -23.53 -18.02
C ILE A 219 7.18 -23.25 -19.04
N THR A 220 7.32 -21.99 -19.45
CA THR A 220 8.36 -21.55 -20.39
C THR A 220 9.49 -20.81 -19.67
N GLU A 221 9.19 -20.11 -18.58
CA GLU A 221 10.15 -19.26 -17.86
C GLU A 221 9.85 -19.23 -16.36
N LEU A 222 10.90 -19.20 -15.54
CA LEU A 222 10.81 -19.07 -14.09
C LEU A 222 11.19 -17.67 -13.64
N ILE A 223 10.27 -16.94 -13.02
CA ILE A 223 10.51 -15.59 -12.53
C ILE A 223 10.95 -15.70 -11.06
N LYS A 224 12.26 -15.53 -10.85
CA LYS A 224 12.87 -15.55 -9.52
C LYS A 224 12.77 -14.19 -8.85
N SER A 225 12.42 -14.20 -7.58
CA SER A 225 12.48 -13.04 -6.69
C SER A 225 13.92 -12.79 -6.22
N SER A 226 14.18 -11.65 -5.56
CA SER A 226 15.51 -11.27 -5.05
C SER A 226 16.10 -12.27 -4.05
N ASP A 227 15.26 -13.05 -3.37
CA ASP A 227 15.63 -14.14 -2.47
C ASP A 227 15.88 -15.49 -3.19
N GLY A 228 15.94 -15.48 -4.53
CA GLY A 228 16.19 -16.67 -5.36
C GLY A 228 15.01 -17.62 -5.49
N LYS A 229 13.90 -17.38 -4.77
CA LYS A 229 12.69 -18.22 -4.80
C LYS A 229 11.79 -17.87 -5.99
N THR A 230 11.30 -18.89 -6.68
CA THR A 230 10.33 -18.73 -7.78
C THR A 230 8.92 -18.65 -7.21
N ARG A 231 8.28 -17.48 -7.33
CA ARG A 231 6.87 -17.27 -6.92
C ARG A 231 5.93 -17.07 -8.09
N SER A 232 6.47 -16.72 -9.25
CA SER A 232 5.73 -16.51 -10.49
C SER A 232 6.44 -17.19 -11.65
N VAL A 233 5.69 -17.58 -12.67
CA VAL A 233 6.21 -18.21 -13.88
C VAL A 233 5.46 -17.70 -15.11
N THR A 234 6.12 -17.74 -16.27
CA THR A 234 5.47 -17.55 -17.56
C THR A 234 5.08 -18.92 -18.09
N ILE A 235 3.81 -19.07 -18.48
CA ILE A 235 3.24 -20.31 -19.01
C ILE A 235 2.66 -20.07 -20.40
N LYS A 236 2.84 -21.05 -21.29
CA LYS A 236 2.21 -21.09 -22.61
C LYS A 236 0.91 -21.90 -22.50
N CYS A 237 -0.23 -21.22 -22.60
CA CYS A 237 -1.56 -21.83 -22.69
C CYS A 237 -2.08 -21.66 -24.12
N LYS A 238 -2.20 -22.76 -24.86
CA LYS A 238 -2.55 -22.74 -26.29
C LYS A 238 -1.60 -21.80 -27.07
N ASN A 239 -2.11 -20.69 -27.61
CA ASN A 239 -1.34 -19.68 -28.35
C ASN A 239 -1.02 -18.42 -27.52
N LYS A 240 -1.29 -18.39 -26.21
CA LYS A 240 -1.05 -17.22 -25.37
C LYS A 240 0.01 -17.52 -24.31
N LEU A 241 0.93 -16.57 -24.13
CA LEU A 241 1.82 -16.52 -22.98
C LEU A 241 1.12 -15.73 -21.89
N ILE A 242 1.01 -16.32 -20.70
CA ILE A 242 0.42 -15.66 -19.53
C ILE A 242 1.35 -15.84 -18.33
N GLN A 243 1.43 -14.82 -17.49
CA GLN A 243 2.11 -14.94 -16.20
C GLN A 243 1.13 -15.39 -15.13
N ARG A 244 1.55 -16.35 -14.32
CA ARG A 244 0.78 -16.88 -13.18
C ARG A 244 1.68 -17.13 -12.00
N ALA A 245 1.10 -17.04 -10.82
CA ALA A 245 1.81 -17.41 -9.62
C ALA A 245 1.85 -18.93 -9.44
N VAL A 246 2.89 -19.42 -8.78
CA VAL A 246 3.14 -20.86 -8.60
C VAL A 246 2.01 -21.55 -7.81
N ASN A 247 1.40 -20.86 -6.84
CA ASN A 247 0.27 -21.39 -6.07
C ASN A 247 -1.02 -21.61 -6.89
N GLN A 248 -1.11 -21.03 -8.09
CA GLN A 248 -2.23 -21.21 -9.02
C GLN A 248 -1.95 -22.33 -10.03
N LEU A 249 -0.81 -22.98 -9.92
CA LEU A 249 -0.39 -24.04 -10.82
C LEU A 249 -0.44 -25.36 -10.09
N ILE A 250 -1.08 -26.33 -10.73
CA ILE A 250 -1.22 -27.68 -10.20
C ILE A 250 -0.44 -28.60 -11.13
N PRO A 251 0.66 -29.20 -10.66
CA PRO A 251 1.37 -30.18 -11.47
C PRO A 251 0.49 -31.39 -11.73
N LEU A 252 0.66 -31.99 -12.90
CA LEU A 252 0.04 -33.26 -13.22
C LEU A 252 0.81 -34.37 -12.50
N GLU A 253 0.10 -35.40 -12.04
CA GLU A 253 0.69 -36.55 -11.32
C GLU A 253 1.64 -37.39 -12.19
N LEU A 254 1.70 -37.13 -13.50
CA LEU A 254 2.56 -37.82 -14.45
C LEU A 254 3.73 -36.91 -14.83
N THR A 255 4.93 -37.27 -14.38
CA THR A 255 6.18 -36.74 -14.91
C THR A 255 6.53 -37.51 -16.18
N GLN A 256 6.73 -36.79 -17.29
CA GLN A 256 7.33 -37.34 -18.52
C GLN A 256 8.84 -37.50 -18.35
#